data_AF-A0A438IMC0-F1
#
_entry.id   AF-A0A438IMC0-F1
#
_cell.length_a   1.000
_cell.length_b   1.000
_cell.length_c   1.000
_cell.angle_alpha   90.00
_cell.angle_beta   90.00
_cell.angle_gamma   90.00
#
_symmetry.space_group_name_H-M   'P 1'
#
loop_
_entity.id
_entity.type
_entity.pdbx_description
1 polymer ?
#
loop_
_entity_poly.entity_id
_entity_poly.type
_entity_poly.pdbx_seq_one_letter_code
_entity_poly.pdbx_strand_id
1 'polypeptide(L)'
;MSLVSCEFLWKVYEVAILVFSAVHHLELPHLIQGSHLKMYPHKIKLRHRCNAKFGKALQMSQNHLNLVLVNNVPLFFNVRDGPYMPTLRLLHQYPNIMKKLQVDRGAIKFVLAGANIMCPGLTSPGGVLDDDVAEESPVAIMAEGKQHALAIGFTKMSAKDIRAINKGIGVDNMHYLNDGLWKVLIVKSQDFFISPSAFYSFSFIFLNGAPGLKLLWLEGLHSSMICSFHRIFNQTLPHGIDLVAGGKSKKTKRTAPKSDDIYLKLLVKLYRFLVRRTGSKFNAVILKRLFMSKVNKPPLSLSRLVRYMGGKEGKIAVVVGTVTDDIRVYEVPALKVTALRFTETARARIEKAGGECLTFDQLALRAPLGQNTVLLRGPKNSREAVKHFGKAPGVPHSHTKPYVRSKGRKFERARGRRNSRGFRV
;
A
#
# COMPACT_ATOMS: atom_id res chain seq x y z
N MET A 1 -56.24 -44.41 18.31
CA MET A 1 -55.41 -43.93 19.46
C MET A 1 -54.01 -43.63 18.93
N SER A 2 -53.51 -42.41 18.85
CA SER A 2 -54.07 -41.10 19.13
C SER A 2 -53.33 -40.11 18.22
N LEU A 3 -54.02 -39.63 17.18
CA LEU A 3 -53.68 -38.47 16.36
C LEU A 3 -53.74 -37.14 17.15
N VAL A 4 -53.57 -37.18 18.47
CA VAL A 4 -53.80 -36.05 19.40
C VAL A 4 -52.49 -35.42 19.87
N SER A 5 -51.34 -36.04 19.66
CA SER A 5 -50.04 -35.53 20.14
C SER A 5 -49.29 -34.64 19.13
N CYS A 6 -49.66 -34.62 17.85
CA CYS A 6 -48.98 -33.80 16.83
C CYS A 6 -49.63 -32.41 16.64
N GLU A 7 -50.96 -32.30 16.73
CA GLU A 7 -51.65 -30.99 16.71
C GLU A 7 -51.36 -30.16 17.97
N PHE A 8 -51.11 -30.80 19.12
CA PHE A 8 -50.76 -30.10 20.35
C PHE A 8 -49.34 -29.50 20.28
N LEU A 9 -48.40 -30.20 19.63
CA LEU A 9 -47.05 -29.69 19.37
C LEU A 9 -47.05 -28.56 18.34
N TRP A 10 -47.92 -28.60 17.32
CA TRP A 10 -48.04 -27.52 16.35
C TRP A 10 -48.74 -26.27 16.93
N LYS A 11 -49.80 -26.43 17.73
CA LYS A 11 -50.44 -25.30 18.44
C LYS A 11 -49.54 -24.70 19.52
N VAL A 12 -48.72 -25.49 20.22
CA VAL A 12 -47.69 -24.97 21.12
C VAL A 12 -46.58 -24.25 20.34
N TYR A 13 -46.24 -24.70 19.12
CA TYR A 13 -45.31 -23.98 18.24
C TYR A 13 -45.91 -22.69 17.67
N GLU A 14 -47.18 -22.65 17.29
CA GLU A 14 -47.85 -21.42 16.82
C GLU A 14 -48.07 -20.43 17.96
N VAL A 15 -48.46 -20.88 19.16
CA VAL A 15 -48.56 -20.02 20.34
C VAL A 15 -47.18 -19.60 20.82
N ALA A 16 -46.15 -20.45 20.72
CA ALA A 16 -44.77 -20.05 21.02
C ALA A 16 -44.25 -19.05 19.98
N ILE A 17 -44.57 -19.20 18.69
CA ILE A 17 -44.19 -18.24 17.64
C ILE A 17 -44.99 -16.95 17.75
N LEU A 18 -46.27 -16.99 18.16
CA LEU A 18 -47.09 -15.80 18.42
C LEU A 18 -46.67 -15.08 19.71
N VAL A 19 -46.31 -15.81 20.77
CA VAL A 19 -45.80 -15.24 22.04
C VAL A 19 -44.34 -14.75 21.88
N PHE A 20 -43.50 -15.40 21.07
CA PHE A 20 -42.19 -14.85 20.68
C PHE A 20 -42.31 -13.70 19.67
N SER A 21 -43.39 -13.65 18.88
CA SER A 21 -43.70 -12.50 18.01
C SER A 21 -44.34 -11.34 18.77
N ALA A 22 -44.86 -11.56 19.98
CA ALA A 22 -45.51 -10.53 20.80
C ALA A 22 -44.57 -9.84 21.82
N VAL A 23 -43.34 -10.33 22.07
CA VAL A 23 -42.49 -9.84 23.17
C VAL A 23 -41.24 -9.06 22.74
N HIS A 24 -40.99 -8.85 21.45
CA HIS A 24 -39.89 -7.96 21.01
C HIS A 24 -40.31 -6.97 19.92
N HIS A 25 -41.34 -6.19 20.22
CA HIS A 25 -41.46 -4.81 19.73
C HIS A 25 -40.57 -3.92 20.59
N LEU A 26 -39.32 -3.71 20.18
CA LEU A 26 -38.49 -2.65 20.75
C LEU A 26 -37.75 -1.92 19.63
N GLU A 27 -38.16 -0.67 19.49
CA GLU A 27 -37.72 0.33 18.54
C GLU A 27 -36.23 0.64 18.69
N LEU A 28 -35.59 1.01 17.57
CA LEU A 28 -34.32 1.76 17.60
C LEU A 28 -34.49 2.93 18.58
N PRO A 29 -33.45 3.32 19.36
CA PRO A 29 -33.56 4.47 20.23
C PRO A 29 -34.12 5.66 19.43
N HIS A 30 -35.13 6.29 20.01
CA HIS A 30 -36.09 7.25 19.44
C HIS A 30 -35.43 8.44 18.68
N LEU A 31 -34.11 8.60 18.78
CA LEU A 31 -33.29 9.59 18.08
C LEU A 31 -32.99 9.28 16.59
N ILE A 32 -33.04 8.02 16.13
CA ILE A 32 -32.80 7.68 14.71
C ILE A 32 -34.12 7.60 13.92
N GLN A 33 -35.25 7.44 14.62
CA GLN A 33 -36.56 7.23 14.00
C GLN A 33 -37.27 8.50 13.52
N GLY A 34 -36.77 9.70 13.81
CA GLY A 34 -37.49 10.95 13.52
C GLY A 34 -37.55 11.38 12.05
N SER A 35 -36.52 11.12 11.25
CA SER A 35 -36.42 11.74 9.90
C SER A 35 -35.46 11.03 8.95
N HIS A 36 -34.32 10.51 9.43
CA HIS A 36 -33.21 10.09 8.58
C HIS A 36 -33.28 8.65 8.04
N LEU A 37 -33.96 7.72 8.75
CA LEU A 37 -34.15 6.33 8.29
C LEU A 37 -35.25 6.19 7.23
N LYS A 38 -36.06 7.23 6.98
CA LYS A 38 -37.11 7.23 5.93
C LYS A 38 -36.53 7.10 4.51
N MET A 39 -35.22 7.34 4.35
CA MET A 39 -34.53 7.32 3.06
C MET A 39 -34.26 5.91 2.51
N TYR A 40 -34.34 4.87 3.35
CA TYR A 40 -34.03 3.49 2.95
C TYR A 40 -35.31 2.63 2.93
N PRO A 41 -35.57 1.89 1.82
CA PRO A 41 -36.83 1.18 1.62
C PRO A 41 -37.01 -0.05 2.52
N HIS A 42 -35.93 -0.58 3.12
CA HIS A 42 -35.97 -1.79 3.94
C HIS A 42 -35.53 -1.52 5.39
N LYS A 43 -36.43 -1.74 6.35
CA LYS A 43 -36.12 -1.69 7.79
C LYS A 43 -35.15 -2.83 8.16
N ILE A 44 -33.96 -2.49 8.64
CA ILE A 44 -32.97 -3.45 9.14
C ILE A 44 -33.47 -4.06 10.45
N LYS A 45 -33.76 -5.36 10.47
CA LYS A 45 -34.08 -6.09 11.72
C LYS A 45 -32.77 -6.51 12.41
N LEU A 46 -32.35 -5.79 13.44
CA LEU A 46 -31.23 -6.19 14.28
C LEU A 46 -31.70 -7.20 15.33
N ARG A 47 -31.06 -8.38 15.39
CA ARG A 47 -31.51 -9.57 16.14
C ARG A 47 -31.11 -9.61 17.63
N HIS A 48 -30.41 -8.60 18.17
CA HIS A 48 -29.91 -8.64 19.55
C HIS A 48 -30.08 -7.30 20.27
N ARG A 49 -30.17 -7.34 21.60
CA ARG A 49 -30.24 -6.18 22.51
C ARG A 49 -29.01 -5.30 22.28
N CYS A 50 -29.18 -4.20 21.54
CA CYS A 50 -28.08 -3.32 21.16
C CYS A 50 -28.02 -2.11 22.11
N ASN A 51 -27.06 -2.09 23.03
CA ASN A 51 -26.65 -0.85 23.66
C ASN A 51 -25.89 -0.01 22.63
N ALA A 52 -26.60 0.85 21.88
CA ALA A 52 -25.97 1.80 20.98
C ALA A 52 -25.15 2.79 21.82
N LYS A 53 -23.82 2.68 21.77
CA LYS A 53 -22.93 3.70 22.33
C LYS A 53 -22.68 4.72 21.23
N PHE A 54 -23.09 5.96 21.44
CA PHE A 54 -22.61 7.09 20.63
C PHE A 54 -21.14 7.31 20.98
N GLY A 55 -20.26 6.71 20.18
CA GLY A 55 -18.82 6.77 20.40
C GLY A 55 -18.19 7.93 19.63
N LYS A 56 -17.34 8.66 20.37
CA LYS A 56 -16.45 9.78 19.98
C LYS A 56 -16.17 9.97 18.48
N ALA A 57 -16.30 11.22 18.04
CA ALA A 57 -15.81 11.73 16.77
C ALA A 57 -14.33 11.36 16.55
N LEU A 58 -14.06 10.56 15.52
CA LEU A 58 -12.71 10.27 15.04
C LEU A 58 -12.35 11.31 13.99
N GLN A 59 -11.41 12.21 14.32
CA GLN A 59 -10.95 13.23 13.39
C GLN A 59 -9.91 12.64 12.42
N MET A 60 -10.37 12.01 11.35
CA MET A 60 -9.52 11.67 10.21
C MET A 60 -9.60 12.79 9.18
N SER A 61 -8.60 13.67 9.22
CA SER A 61 -8.29 14.74 8.25
C SER A 61 -9.43 15.70 7.91
N GLN A 62 -9.35 16.92 8.45
CA GLN A 62 -10.10 18.14 8.08
C GLN A 62 -11.64 18.11 8.17
N ASN A 63 -12.30 16.96 8.33
CA ASN A 63 -13.75 16.85 8.49
C ASN A 63 -14.14 16.14 9.80
N HIS A 64 -15.15 16.67 10.50
CA HIS A 64 -15.74 16.04 11.68
C HIS A 64 -16.63 14.86 11.24
N LEU A 65 -16.27 13.65 11.62
CA LEU A 65 -17.01 12.41 11.33
C LEU A 65 -17.67 11.89 12.61
N ASN A 66 -18.98 11.73 12.57
CA ASN A 66 -19.79 11.12 13.62
C ASN A 66 -20.06 9.65 13.27
N LEU A 67 -19.83 8.73 14.21
CA LEU A 67 -19.96 7.29 13.98
C LEU A 67 -20.97 6.68 14.95
N VAL A 68 -21.86 5.84 14.42
CA VAL A 68 -22.78 5.01 15.21
C VAL A 68 -22.19 3.61 15.34
N LEU A 69 -21.81 3.26 16.57
CA LEU A 69 -21.18 2.00 16.92
C LEU A 69 -22.18 1.10 17.65
N VAL A 70 -22.33 -0.13 17.16
CA VAL A 70 -23.06 -1.21 17.86
C VAL A 70 -22.07 -2.34 18.09
N ASN A 71 -21.87 -2.76 19.34
CA ASN A 71 -20.91 -3.79 19.72
C ASN A 71 -19.48 -3.52 19.19
N ASN A 72 -19.02 -2.26 19.25
CA ASN A 72 -17.72 -1.80 18.72
C ASN A 72 -17.55 -1.97 17.19
N VAL A 73 -18.63 -2.21 16.44
CA VAL A 73 -18.64 -2.24 14.97
C VAL A 73 -19.30 -0.97 14.43
N PRO A 74 -18.64 -0.20 13.55
CA PRO A 74 -19.23 0.99 12.94
C PRO A 74 -20.28 0.59 11.89
N LEU A 75 -21.54 0.90 12.17
CA LEU A 75 -22.66 0.59 11.27
C LEU A 75 -23.02 1.77 10.38
N PHE A 76 -23.13 2.96 10.98
CA PHE A 76 -23.45 4.19 10.26
C PHE A 76 -22.40 5.27 10.52
N PHE A 77 -22.20 6.13 9.53
CA PHE A 77 -21.36 7.31 9.64
C PHE A 77 -22.09 8.55 9.13
N ASN A 78 -21.68 9.70 9.64
CA ASN A 78 -22.17 11.01 9.24
C ASN A 78 -20.96 11.96 9.10
N VAL A 79 -20.94 12.72 8.01
CA VAL A 79 -19.97 13.78 7.77
C VAL A 79 -20.61 15.11 8.19
N ARG A 80 -20.08 15.73 9.24
CA ARG A 80 -20.62 16.97 9.86
C ARG A 80 -22.07 16.76 10.33
N ASP A 81 -23.04 17.42 9.69
CA ASP A 81 -24.48 17.39 9.97
C ASP A 81 -25.28 16.78 8.80
N GLY A 82 -24.62 15.98 7.95
CA GLY A 82 -25.25 15.31 6.82
C GLY A 82 -26.19 14.17 7.24
N PRO A 83 -26.90 13.56 6.27
CA PRO A 83 -27.65 12.33 6.50
C PRO A 83 -26.73 11.17 6.93
N TYR A 84 -27.25 10.28 7.78
CA TYR A 84 -26.53 9.07 8.18
C TYR A 84 -26.48 8.05 7.03
N MET A 85 -25.28 7.58 6.70
CA MET A 85 -25.07 6.55 5.69
C MET A 85 -24.52 5.27 6.28
N PRO A 86 -24.87 4.10 5.70
CA PRO A 86 -24.31 2.84 6.11
C PRO A 86 -22.82 2.76 5.73
N THR A 87 -22.03 2.04 6.52
CA THR A 87 -20.67 1.69 6.12
C THR A 87 -20.66 0.66 4.98
N LEU A 88 -19.58 0.61 4.20
CA LEU A 88 -19.47 -0.33 3.08
C LEU A 88 -19.54 -1.80 3.57
N ARG A 89 -19.09 -2.06 4.79
CA ARG A 89 -19.21 -3.39 5.44
C ARG A 89 -20.66 -3.78 5.70
N LEU A 90 -21.49 -2.84 6.16
CA LEU A 90 -22.92 -3.07 6.36
C LEU A 90 -23.62 -3.33 5.02
N LEU A 91 -23.24 -2.58 3.99
CA LEU A 91 -23.76 -2.77 2.63
C LEU A 91 -23.37 -4.15 2.04
N HIS A 92 -22.18 -4.67 2.35
CA HIS A 92 -21.79 -6.03 1.93
C HIS A 92 -22.59 -7.14 2.65
N GLN A 93 -23.03 -6.90 3.89
CA GLN A 93 -23.91 -7.83 4.61
C GLN A 93 -25.35 -7.77 4.10
N TYR A 94 -25.83 -6.57 3.74
CA TYR A 94 -27.18 -6.33 3.24
C TYR A 94 -27.15 -5.58 1.90
N PRO A 95 -26.92 -6.28 0.77
CA PRO A 95 -26.73 -5.65 -0.54
C PRO A 95 -27.93 -4.85 -1.07
N ASN A 96 -29.14 -5.12 -0.56
CA ASN A 96 -30.38 -4.53 -1.08
C ASN A 96 -30.88 -3.32 -0.27
N ILE A 97 -30.07 -2.78 0.64
CA ILE A 97 -30.45 -1.64 1.49
C ILE A 97 -30.52 -0.29 0.74
N MET A 98 -29.79 -0.16 -0.38
CA MET A 98 -29.73 1.05 -1.21
C MET A 98 -29.90 0.73 -2.69
N LYS A 99 -30.27 1.75 -3.48
CA LYS A 99 -30.26 1.71 -4.94
C LYS A 99 -28.83 1.54 -5.45
N LYS A 100 -28.66 0.83 -6.57
CA LYS A 100 -27.34 0.42 -7.08
C LYS A 100 -27.06 1.11 -8.41
N LEU A 101 -25.90 1.75 -8.53
CA LEU A 101 -25.38 2.26 -9.80
C LEU A 101 -24.14 1.47 -10.18
N GLN A 102 -24.00 1.06 -11.43
CA GLN A 102 -22.84 0.32 -11.90
C GLN A 102 -21.89 1.22 -12.68
N VAL A 103 -20.60 1.10 -12.37
CA VAL A 103 -19.51 1.86 -12.97
C VAL A 103 -18.64 0.96 -13.85
N ASP A 104 -18.17 1.50 -14.97
CA ASP A 104 -17.33 0.77 -15.93
C ASP A 104 -15.95 0.38 -15.39
N ARG A 105 -15.34 -0.62 -16.03
CA ARG A 105 -13.97 -1.09 -15.73
C ARG A 105 -12.92 0.02 -15.62
N GLY A 106 -12.97 1.02 -16.51
CA GLY A 106 -12.00 2.12 -16.55
C GLY A 106 -12.06 3.03 -15.33
N ALA A 107 -13.25 3.20 -14.75
CA ALA A 107 -13.48 4.11 -13.63
C ALA A 107 -13.15 3.49 -12.26
N ILE A 108 -13.10 2.16 -12.15
CA ILE A 108 -12.80 1.42 -10.89
C ILE A 108 -11.53 1.94 -10.20
N LYS A 109 -10.45 2.16 -10.96
CA LYS A 109 -9.17 2.61 -10.40
C LYS A 109 -9.27 3.99 -9.74
N PHE A 110 -10.09 4.87 -10.30
CA PHE A 110 -10.27 6.24 -9.79
C PHE A 110 -11.17 6.27 -8.57
N VAL A 111 -12.24 5.46 -8.56
CA VAL A 111 -13.12 5.31 -7.38
C VAL A 111 -12.35 4.74 -6.18
N LEU A 112 -11.50 3.75 -6.39
CA LEU A 112 -10.62 3.20 -5.34
C LEU A 112 -9.54 4.17 -4.85
N ALA A 113 -9.25 5.21 -5.62
CA ALA A 113 -8.37 6.30 -5.20
C ALA A 113 -9.13 7.42 -4.46
N GLY A 114 -10.45 7.29 -4.29
CA GLY A 114 -11.31 8.28 -3.64
C GLY A 114 -11.74 9.43 -4.55
N ALA A 115 -11.67 9.29 -5.87
CA ALA A 115 -12.19 10.30 -6.79
C ALA A 115 -13.73 10.24 -6.86
N ASN A 116 -14.35 11.38 -7.18
CA ASN A 116 -15.77 11.47 -7.51
C ASN A 116 -16.06 10.76 -8.84
N ILE A 117 -17.30 10.30 -9.00
CA ILE A 117 -17.72 9.58 -10.20
C ILE A 117 -18.31 10.58 -11.20
N MET A 118 -17.71 10.58 -12.39
CA MET A 118 -18.11 11.43 -13.49
C MET A 118 -19.19 10.74 -14.32
N CYS A 119 -20.10 11.51 -14.91
CA CYS A 119 -21.21 10.98 -15.73
C CYS A 119 -20.76 9.99 -16.82
N PRO A 120 -19.65 10.21 -17.55
CA PRO A 120 -19.19 9.27 -18.57
C PRO A 120 -18.87 7.86 -18.03
N GLY A 121 -18.53 7.73 -16.74
CA GLY A 121 -18.26 6.44 -16.11
C GLY A 121 -19.50 5.68 -15.65
N LEU A 122 -20.68 6.25 -15.88
CA LEU A 122 -22.00 5.69 -15.57
C LEU A 122 -22.84 5.46 -16.84
N THR A 123 -22.63 6.25 -17.89
CA THR A 123 -23.26 6.09 -19.22
C THR A 123 -22.44 5.22 -20.18
N SER A 124 -21.35 4.67 -19.66
CA SER A 124 -20.64 3.46 -20.05
C SER A 124 -21.44 2.36 -20.78
N PRO A 125 -20.97 1.63 -21.81
CA PRO A 125 -21.56 0.32 -22.14
C PRO A 125 -21.56 -0.68 -20.97
N GLY A 126 -20.66 -0.52 -20.00
CA GLY A 126 -20.62 -1.30 -18.76
C GLY A 126 -21.28 -0.61 -17.57
N GLY A 127 -21.82 0.60 -17.77
CA GLY A 127 -22.52 1.39 -16.78
C GLY A 127 -24.01 1.07 -16.78
N VAL A 128 -24.57 0.89 -15.59
CA VAL A 128 -26.01 0.62 -15.40
C VAL A 128 -26.54 1.65 -14.44
N LEU A 129 -27.58 2.36 -14.86
CA LEU A 129 -28.26 3.40 -14.11
C LEU A 129 -29.71 2.99 -13.87
N ASP A 130 -30.16 3.08 -12.63
CA ASP A 130 -31.58 3.01 -12.30
C ASP A 130 -32.20 4.39 -12.55
N ASP A 131 -33.18 4.48 -13.46
CA ASP A 131 -33.80 5.77 -13.86
C ASP A 131 -34.67 6.41 -12.75
N ASP A 132 -34.96 5.65 -11.69
CA ASP A 132 -35.74 6.08 -10.51
C ASP A 132 -34.91 6.85 -9.46
N VAL A 133 -33.65 7.18 -9.75
CA VAL A 133 -32.75 7.84 -8.81
C VAL A 133 -32.85 9.36 -8.96
N ALA A 134 -33.41 10.01 -7.95
CA ALA A 134 -33.49 11.47 -7.83
C ALA A 134 -32.17 12.07 -7.33
N GLU A 135 -32.05 13.40 -7.45
CA GLU A 135 -30.94 14.16 -6.88
C GLU A 135 -30.82 14.00 -5.36
N GLU A 136 -29.61 14.15 -4.84
CA GLU A 136 -29.28 14.08 -3.41
C GLU A 136 -29.63 12.74 -2.73
N SER A 137 -29.79 11.68 -3.51
CA SER A 137 -30.09 10.34 -3.00
C SER A 137 -28.81 9.51 -2.75
N PRO A 138 -28.77 8.69 -1.68
CA PRO A 138 -27.64 7.82 -1.37
C PRO A 138 -27.67 6.61 -2.29
N VAL A 139 -26.53 6.34 -2.92
CA VAL A 139 -26.39 5.26 -3.90
C VAL A 139 -25.21 4.36 -3.56
N ALA A 140 -25.41 3.06 -3.77
CA ALA A 140 -24.37 2.06 -3.75
C ALA A 140 -23.71 1.96 -5.13
N ILE A 141 -22.39 2.08 -5.20
CA ILE A 141 -21.65 2.00 -6.45
C ILE A 141 -21.08 0.60 -6.64
N MET A 142 -21.57 -0.10 -7.65
CA MET A 142 -21.15 -1.43 -8.07
C MET A 142 -20.10 -1.33 -9.19
N ALA A 143 -19.23 -2.34 -9.29
CA ALA A 143 -18.30 -2.45 -10.41
C ALA A 143 -18.85 -3.39 -11.46
N GLU A 144 -18.61 -3.09 -12.74
CA GLU A 144 -18.79 -4.05 -13.81
C GLU A 144 -18.02 -5.36 -13.51
N GLY A 145 -18.73 -6.49 -13.53
CA GLY A 145 -18.18 -7.82 -13.30
C GLY A 145 -17.87 -8.17 -11.84
N LYS A 146 -18.34 -7.38 -10.85
CA LYS A 146 -18.16 -7.69 -9.42
C LYS A 146 -19.47 -7.74 -8.65
N GLN A 147 -19.53 -8.65 -7.68
CA GLN A 147 -20.71 -8.87 -6.82
C GLN A 147 -20.82 -7.88 -5.64
N HIS A 148 -19.72 -7.20 -5.28
CA HIS A 148 -19.66 -6.34 -4.10
C HIS A 148 -19.60 -4.85 -4.48
N ALA A 149 -20.20 -4.00 -3.65
CA ALA A 149 -20.11 -2.55 -3.79
C ALA A 149 -18.67 -2.07 -3.58
N LEU A 150 -18.24 -1.13 -4.42
CA LEU A 150 -16.94 -0.47 -4.36
C LEU A 150 -16.94 0.75 -3.44
N ALA A 151 -18.03 1.51 -3.49
CA ALA A 151 -18.15 2.80 -2.83
C ALA A 151 -19.61 3.15 -2.54
N ILE A 152 -19.79 4.15 -1.69
CA ILE A 152 -21.05 4.77 -1.32
C ILE A 152 -20.91 6.26 -1.57
N GLY A 153 -21.91 6.85 -2.20
CA GLY A 153 -21.90 8.27 -2.56
C GLY A 153 -23.28 8.89 -2.59
N PHE A 154 -23.28 10.21 -2.78
CA PHE A 154 -24.48 11.01 -3.02
C PHE A 154 -24.57 11.40 -4.48
N THR A 155 -25.75 11.25 -5.06
CA THR A 155 -26.03 11.76 -6.41
C THR A 155 -26.11 13.28 -6.39
N LYS A 156 -25.40 13.91 -7.32
CA LYS A 156 -25.45 15.37 -7.50
C LYS A 156 -26.42 15.79 -8.61
N MET A 157 -26.69 14.88 -9.54
CA MET A 157 -27.64 15.07 -10.64
C MET A 157 -28.57 13.86 -10.69
N SER A 158 -29.77 14.04 -11.24
CA SER A 158 -30.72 12.95 -11.39
C SER A 158 -30.23 11.92 -12.42
N ALA A 159 -30.72 10.69 -12.33
CA ALA A 159 -30.37 9.65 -13.30
C ALA A 159 -30.68 10.04 -14.76
N LYS A 160 -31.77 10.79 -14.96
CA LYS A 160 -32.19 11.29 -16.28
C LYS A 160 -31.21 12.34 -16.80
N ASP A 161 -30.78 13.25 -15.94
CA ASP A 161 -29.86 14.34 -16.31
C ASP A 161 -28.44 13.83 -16.56
N ILE A 162 -28.00 12.80 -15.83
CA ILE A 162 -26.71 12.11 -16.08
C ILE A 162 -26.68 11.57 -17.51
N ARG A 163 -27.78 10.97 -17.98
CA ARG A 163 -27.90 10.40 -19.33
C ARG A 163 -27.96 11.48 -20.41
N ALA A 164 -28.59 12.63 -20.13
CA ALA A 164 -28.74 13.72 -21.09
C ALA A 164 -27.48 14.58 -21.23
N ILE A 165 -26.89 15.03 -20.11
CA ILE A 165 -25.82 16.03 -20.09
C ILE A 165 -24.44 15.39 -20.31
N ASN A 166 -24.22 14.14 -19.88
CA ASN A 166 -22.99 13.34 -20.06
C ASN A 166 -21.66 14.05 -19.69
N LYS A 167 -21.71 15.14 -18.93
CA LYS A 167 -20.55 15.93 -18.51
C LYS A 167 -20.70 16.35 -17.06
N GLY A 168 -19.58 16.44 -16.34
CA GLY A 168 -19.55 16.83 -14.94
C GLY A 168 -19.59 15.66 -13.95
N ILE A 169 -19.76 16.01 -12.69
CA ILE A 169 -19.78 15.08 -11.56
C ILE A 169 -21.20 14.54 -11.40
N GLY A 170 -21.37 13.23 -11.53
CA GLY A 170 -22.67 12.58 -11.32
C GLY A 170 -22.90 12.18 -9.87
N VAL A 171 -21.87 11.60 -9.24
CA VAL A 171 -21.94 11.11 -7.86
C VAL A 171 -20.71 11.54 -7.06
N ASP A 172 -20.94 12.20 -5.93
CA ASP A 172 -19.90 12.54 -4.97
C ASP A 172 -19.57 11.33 -4.10
N ASN A 173 -18.29 10.94 -4.09
CA ASN A 173 -17.84 9.73 -3.42
C ASN A 173 -17.53 10.05 -1.95
N MET A 174 -18.24 9.38 -1.04
CA MET A 174 -18.12 9.63 0.41
C MET A 174 -17.28 8.57 1.10
N HIS A 175 -17.52 7.30 0.78
CA HIS A 175 -16.84 6.16 1.40
C HIS A 175 -16.53 5.10 0.35
N TYR A 176 -15.28 4.66 0.27
CA TYR A 176 -14.82 3.70 -0.74
C TYR A 176 -13.91 2.63 -0.12
N LEU A 177 -13.76 1.52 -0.83
CA LEU A 177 -12.90 0.43 -0.39
C LEU A 177 -11.44 0.89 -0.22
N ASN A 178 -10.81 0.56 0.91
CA ASN A 178 -9.45 0.99 1.33
C ASN A 178 -9.32 2.42 1.85
N ASP A 179 -10.42 3.12 2.10
CA ASP A 179 -10.39 4.39 2.81
C ASP A 179 -10.07 4.21 4.32
N GLY A 180 -10.12 5.31 5.06
CA GLY A 180 -9.89 5.31 6.51
C GLY A 180 -10.90 4.46 7.27
N LEU A 181 -12.20 4.65 6.99
CA LEU A 181 -13.31 3.97 7.65
C LEU A 181 -13.29 2.46 7.42
N TRP A 182 -12.91 2.02 6.22
CA TRP A 182 -12.76 0.61 5.85
C TRP A 182 -11.62 -0.06 6.60
N LYS A 183 -10.53 0.68 6.84
CA LYS A 183 -9.33 0.20 7.56
C LYS A 183 -9.47 0.22 9.07
N VAL A 184 -10.48 0.88 9.63
CA VAL A 184 -10.80 0.77 11.06
C VAL A 184 -11.22 -0.68 11.32
N LEU A 185 -10.23 -1.51 11.62
CA LEU A 185 -10.46 -2.80 12.24
C LEU A 185 -10.96 -2.52 13.65
N ILE A 186 -12.06 -3.20 13.97
CA ILE A 186 -12.58 -3.49 15.31
C ILE A 186 -11.49 -3.20 16.34
N VAL A 187 -11.66 -2.15 17.14
CA VAL A 187 -10.88 -2.01 18.37
C VAL A 187 -11.18 -3.29 19.13
N LYS A 188 -10.20 -4.19 19.19
CA LYS A 188 -10.24 -5.30 20.14
C LYS A 188 -10.26 -4.62 21.51
N SER A 189 -11.46 -4.41 22.05
CA SER A 189 -11.62 -4.20 23.47
C SER A 189 -10.96 -5.41 24.12
N GLN A 190 -9.93 -5.11 24.90
CA GLN A 190 -9.12 -5.98 25.76
C GLN A 190 -9.72 -7.36 26.00
N ASP A 191 -8.86 -8.37 25.84
CA ASP A 191 -9.05 -9.72 26.30
C ASP A 191 -9.54 -9.73 27.76
N PHE A 192 -10.86 -9.76 27.96
CA PHE A 192 -11.43 -10.26 29.20
C PHE A 192 -11.36 -11.78 29.11
N PHE A 193 -10.28 -12.31 29.65
CA PHE A 193 -10.14 -13.71 30.03
C PHE A 193 -11.27 -14.02 31.02
N ILE A 194 -12.40 -14.51 30.54
CA ILE A 194 -13.35 -15.24 31.39
C ILE A 194 -12.80 -16.66 31.45
N SER A 195 -12.30 -17.05 32.61
CA SER A 195 -11.85 -18.40 32.88
C SER A 195 -13.00 -19.40 32.64
N PRO A 196 -12.73 -20.60 32.08
CA PRO A 196 -13.75 -21.64 31.87
C PRO A 196 -14.41 -22.20 33.15
N SER A 197 -14.04 -21.70 34.33
CA SER A 197 -14.49 -22.22 35.62
C SER A 197 -15.87 -21.73 36.09
N ALA A 198 -16.46 -20.71 35.45
CA ALA A 198 -17.74 -20.15 35.88
C ALA A 198 -18.99 -20.87 35.31
N PHE A 199 -18.82 -21.90 34.47
CA PHE A 199 -19.93 -22.67 33.90
C PHE A 199 -20.35 -23.88 34.74
N TYR A 200 -19.62 -24.20 35.82
CA TYR A 200 -19.87 -25.40 36.64
C TYR A 200 -20.58 -25.15 37.97
N SER A 201 -20.98 -23.92 38.30
CA SER A 201 -21.60 -23.60 39.60
C SER A 201 -23.08 -23.21 39.54
N PHE A 202 -23.71 -23.22 38.36
CA PHE A 202 -25.14 -22.89 38.24
C PHE A 202 -26.08 -24.10 38.09
N SER A 203 -25.53 -25.33 38.01
CA SER A 203 -26.31 -26.57 37.90
C SER A 203 -26.56 -27.27 39.24
N PHE A 204 -26.20 -26.66 40.38
CA PHE A 204 -26.28 -27.30 41.70
C PHE A 204 -27.44 -26.82 42.59
N ILE A 205 -28.33 -25.98 42.08
CA ILE A 205 -29.45 -25.40 42.85
C ILE A 205 -30.75 -25.60 42.08
N PHE A 206 -31.16 -26.83 41.78
CA PHE A 206 -32.56 -27.16 41.43
C PHE A 206 -32.85 -28.67 41.50
N LEU A 207 -32.19 -29.39 42.41
CA LEU A 207 -32.29 -30.85 42.52
C LEU A 207 -32.49 -31.32 43.97
N ASN A 208 -33.36 -30.65 44.73
CA ASN A 208 -33.88 -31.19 45.98
C ASN A 208 -35.38 -30.90 46.09
N GLY A 209 -36.20 -31.88 45.72
CA GLY A 209 -37.67 -31.76 45.78
C GLY A 209 -38.42 -33.00 45.27
N ALA A 210 -38.39 -34.07 46.07
CA ALA A 210 -39.33 -35.21 46.11
C ALA A 210 -39.20 -36.37 45.07
N PRO A 211 -39.59 -37.61 45.46
CA PRO A 211 -38.90 -38.84 45.03
C PRO A 211 -39.76 -39.80 44.19
N GLY A 212 -39.09 -40.70 43.46
CA GLY A 212 -39.63 -42.02 43.14
C GLY A 212 -40.09 -42.26 41.70
N LEU A 213 -39.15 -42.42 40.77
CA LEU A 213 -39.30 -43.31 39.60
C LEU A 213 -37.91 -43.59 39.01
N LYS A 214 -37.50 -44.86 39.05
CA LYS A 214 -36.30 -45.36 38.37
C LYS A 214 -36.51 -45.19 36.86
N LEU A 215 -35.76 -44.27 36.25
CA LEU A 215 -35.60 -44.20 34.80
C LEU A 215 -34.12 -44.38 34.45
N LEU A 216 -33.89 -45.40 33.62
CA LEU A 216 -32.62 -45.78 33.05
C LEU A 216 -32.01 -44.60 32.27
N TRP A 217 -30.74 -44.38 32.57
CA TRP A 217 -29.82 -43.48 31.92
C TRP A 217 -29.73 -43.73 30.41
N LEU A 218 -30.15 -42.75 29.61
CA LEU A 218 -29.73 -42.55 28.22
C LEU A 218 -29.28 -41.08 28.09
N GLU A 219 -28.09 -40.79 28.63
CA GLU A 219 -27.28 -39.70 28.07
C GLU A 219 -26.85 -40.12 26.65
N GLY A 220 -26.91 -39.29 25.63
CA GLY A 220 -27.09 -37.86 25.59
C GLY A 220 -26.67 -37.43 24.20
N LEU A 221 -27.60 -37.54 23.25
CA LEU A 221 -27.52 -36.92 21.92
C LEU A 221 -27.54 -35.40 22.08
N HIS A 222 -26.42 -34.80 22.51
CA HIS A 222 -26.33 -33.34 22.59
C HIS A 222 -24.89 -32.81 22.42
N SER A 223 -24.16 -33.37 21.46
CA SER A 223 -22.85 -32.81 21.06
C SER A 223 -22.62 -32.72 19.55
N SER A 224 -23.43 -33.39 18.70
CA SER A 224 -23.23 -33.36 17.24
C SER A 224 -24.03 -32.27 16.50
N MET A 225 -25.18 -31.82 17.01
CA MET A 225 -25.98 -30.76 16.35
C MET A 225 -25.61 -29.33 16.77
N ILE A 226 -25.08 -29.12 17.98
CA ILE A 226 -24.56 -27.81 18.40
C ILE A 226 -23.18 -27.54 17.75
N CYS A 227 -22.39 -28.60 17.52
CA CYS A 227 -21.09 -28.50 16.85
C CYS A 227 -21.21 -28.29 15.33
N SER A 228 -22.34 -28.68 14.72
CA SER A 228 -22.61 -28.45 13.29
C SER A 228 -23.21 -27.07 13.00
N PHE A 229 -23.87 -26.43 13.98
CA PHE A 229 -24.40 -25.06 13.81
C PHE A 229 -23.34 -23.97 14.06
N HIS A 230 -22.32 -24.26 14.87
CA HIS A 230 -21.22 -23.32 15.15
C HIS A 230 -20.06 -23.37 14.13
N ARG A 231 -20.03 -24.40 13.27
CA ARG A 231 -18.98 -24.57 12.23
C ARG A 231 -19.36 -24.00 10.86
N ILE A 232 -20.60 -23.54 10.67
CA ILE A 232 -21.04 -22.87 9.42
C ILE A 232 -20.90 -21.33 9.50
N PHE A 233 -20.85 -20.75 10.70
CA PHE A 233 -20.90 -19.29 10.89
C PHE A 233 -19.55 -18.57 11.00
N ASN A 234 -18.43 -19.26 10.78
CA ASN A 234 -17.08 -18.66 10.84
C ASN A 234 -16.21 -19.00 9.64
N GLN A 235 -16.79 -19.09 8.44
CA GLN A 235 -16.04 -18.89 7.20
C GLN A 235 -16.15 -17.42 6.76
N THR A 236 -15.59 -16.52 7.57
CA THR A 236 -15.13 -15.25 7.00
C THR A 236 -13.88 -15.58 6.18
N LEU A 237 -14.06 -16.00 4.93
CA LEU A 237 -12.94 -16.08 3.99
C LEU A 237 -12.31 -14.68 3.98
N PRO A 238 -11.04 -14.51 4.40
CA PRO A 238 -10.37 -13.23 4.32
C PRO A 238 -10.20 -12.93 2.83
N HIS A 239 -11.07 -12.08 2.29
CA HIS A 239 -10.99 -11.63 0.90
C HIS A 239 -9.86 -10.60 0.79
N GLY A 240 -8.63 -11.07 0.94
CA GLY A 240 -7.42 -10.31 0.61
C GLY A 240 -7.24 -10.31 -0.91
N ILE A 241 -7.00 -9.14 -1.49
CA ILE A 241 -6.47 -9.09 -2.86
C ILE A 241 -5.06 -9.66 -2.78
N ASP A 242 -4.80 -10.77 -3.48
CA ASP A 242 -3.46 -11.34 -3.60
C ASP A 242 -2.61 -10.43 -4.51
N LEU A 243 -2.11 -9.36 -3.91
CA LEU A 243 -1.16 -8.47 -4.54
C LEU A 243 0.24 -9.01 -4.25
N VAL A 244 1.02 -9.26 -5.29
CA VAL A 244 2.46 -9.55 -5.15
C VAL A 244 3.11 -8.48 -4.27
N ALA A 245 3.64 -8.89 -3.12
CA ALA A 245 4.20 -8.01 -2.08
C ALA A 245 3.24 -6.90 -1.57
N GLY A 246 1.93 -7.17 -1.52
CA GLY A 246 0.93 -6.25 -0.96
C GLY A 246 0.77 -4.94 -1.74
N GLY A 247 1.12 -4.92 -3.03
CA GLY A 247 0.98 -3.76 -3.92
C GLY A 247 1.99 -2.63 -3.69
N LYS A 248 2.96 -2.82 -2.78
CA LYS A 248 3.98 -1.81 -2.46
C LYS A 248 5.26 -2.05 -3.26
N SER A 249 5.59 -1.12 -4.16
CA SER A 249 6.89 -1.14 -4.85
C SER A 249 8.00 -0.55 -3.97
N LYS A 250 8.95 -1.37 -3.51
CA LYS A 250 10.13 -0.88 -2.78
C LYS A 250 11.16 -0.26 -3.73
N LYS A 251 11.56 0.99 -3.49
CA LYS A 251 12.63 1.66 -4.25
C LYS A 251 13.99 1.46 -3.56
N THR A 252 14.84 0.60 -4.10
CA THR A 252 16.19 0.28 -3.55
C THR A 252 17.27 1.31 -3.91
N LYS A 253 16.91 2.59 -4.12
CA LYS A 253 17.84 3.66 -4.50
C LYS A 253 17.85 4.77 -3.46
N ARG A 254 18.98 5.45 -3.32
CA ARG A 254 19.11 6.62 -2.44
C ARG A 254 18.32 7.79 -3.02
N THR A 255 17.57 8.47 -2.15
CA THR A 255 16.76 9.66 -2.45
C THR A 255 17.41 10.97 -2.01
N ALA A 256 18.37 10.90 -1.07
CA ALA A 256 19.13 12.02 -0.54
C ALA A 256 20.60 11.59 -0.29
N PRO A 257 21.54 12.54 -0.26
CA PRO A 257 22.91 12.25 0.18
C PRO A 257 22.90 11.87 1.67
N LYS A 258 23.75 10.91 2.05
CA LYS A 258 23.96 10.55 3.47
C LYS A 258 25.01 11.43 4.18
N SER A 259 25.82 12.16 3.42
CA SER A 259 26.94 12.93 3.94
C SER A 259 26.48 14.25 4.56
N ASP A 260 27.20 14.71 5.59
CA ASP A 260 26.91 15.98 6.28
C ASP A 260 27.58 17.22 5.70
N ASP A 261 28.46 17.04 4.71
CA ASP A 261 29.09 18.13 3.95
C ASP A 261 28.05 19.13 3.42
N ILE A 262 28.17 20.37 3.90
CA ILE A 262 27.27 21.48 3.60
C ILE A 262 27.33 21.81 2.10
N TYR A 263 28.51 21.83 1.49
CA TYR A 263 28.67 22.16 0.08
C TYR A 263 27.98 21.13 -0.82
N LEU A 264 28.10 19.85 -0.48
CA LEU A 264 27.40 18.78 -1.20
C LEU A 264 25.88 18.90 -1.03
N LYS A 265 25.39 19.25 0.17
CA LYS A 265 23.95 19.49 0.43
C LYS A 265 23.42 20.67 -0.39
N LEU A 266 24.16 21.78 -0.47
CA LEU A 266 23.79 22.95 -1.28
C LEU A 266 23.78 22.63 -2.78
N LEU A 267 24.81 21.94 -3.28
CA LEU A 267 24.91 21.52 -4.66
C LEU A 267 23.74 20.58 -5.03
N VAL A 268 23.38 19.65 -4.16
CA VAL A 268 22.20 18.79 -4.33
C VAL A 268 20.91 19.61 -4.41
N LYS A 269 20.74 20.63 -3.55
CA LYS A 269 19.55 21.51 -3.61
C LYS A 269 19.47 22.22 -4.96
N LEU A 270 20.59 22.75 -5.46
CA LEU A 270 20.69 23.39 -6.77
C LEU A 270 20.32 22.43 -7.91
N TYR A 271 20.92 21.24 -7.97
CA TYR A 271 20.60 20.28 -9.05
C TYR A 271 19.18 19.70 -8.92
N ARG A 272 18.62 19.62 -7.71
CA ARG A 272 17.22 19.24 -7.51
C ARG A 272 16.26 20.31 -8.05
N PHE A 273 16.60 21.58 -7.87
CA PHE A 273 15.88 22.70 -8.48
C PHE A 273 15.97 22.65 -10.01
N LEU A 274 17.17 22.50 -10.56
CA LEU A 274 17.39 22.41 -12.00
C LEU A 274 16.59 21.27 -12.64
N VAL A 275 16.64 20.06 -12.06
CA VAL A 275 15.90 18.91 -12.59
C VAL A 275 14.39 19.17 -12.62
N ARG A 276 13.85 19.80 -11.58
CA ARG A 276 12.42 20.10 -11.49
C ARG A 276 11.98 21.15 -12.52
N ARG A 277 12.82 22.13 -12.84
CA ARG A 277 12.48 23.24 -13.74
C ARG A 277 12.78 22.96 -15.21
N THR A 278 13.91 22.30 -15.49
CA THR A 278 14.40 22.09 -16.87
C THR A 278 13.95 20.77 -17.48
N GLY A 279 13.66 19.74 -16.68
CA GLY A 279 13.33 18.40 -17.17
C GLY A 279 14.48 17.67 -17.91
N SER A 280 15.72 18.20 -17.88
CA SER A 280 16.83 17.58 -18.64
C SER A 280 17.28 16.24 -18.04
N LYS A 281 17.43 15.22 -18.91
CA LYS A 281 17.89 13.87 -18.50
C LYS A 281 19.31 13.93 -17.92
N PHE A 282 20.15 14.83 -18.43
CA PHE A 282 21.51 15.05 -17.96
C PHE A 282 21.57 15.41 -16.47
N ASN A 283 20.81 16.42 -16.05
CA ASN A 283 20.77 16.86 -14.65
C ASN A 283 20.21 15.78 -13.73
N ALA A 284 19.22 15.00 -14.19
CA ALA A 284 18.67 13.89 -13.43
C ALA A 284 19.74 12.80 -13.16
N VAL A 285 20.63 12.55 -14.11
CA VAL A 285 21.75 11.62 -13.93
C VAL A 285 22.79 12.18 -12.97
N ILE A 286 23.14 13.47 -13.05
CA ILE A 286 24.06 14.11 -12.10
C ILE A 286 23.52 14.02 -10.68
N LEU A 287 22.26 14.42 -10.46
CA LEU A 287 21.61 14.37 -9.15
C LEU A 287 21.65 12.95 -8.56
N LYS A 288 21.34 11.93 -9.38
CA LYS A 288 21.45 10.52 -8.96
C LYS A 288 22.87 10.14 -8.57
N ARG A 289 23.89 10.64 -9.27
CA ARG A 289 25.31 10.36 -8.98
C ARG A 289 25.82 11.09 -7.73
N LEU A 290 25.32 12.30 -7.44
CA LEU A 290 25.64 13.04 -6.21
C LEU A 290 25.20 12.28 -4.95
N PHE A 291 24.05 11.60 -4.99
CA PHE A 291 23.55 10.76 -3.89
C PHE A 291 24.35 9.48 -3.65
N MET A 292 25.17 9.07 -4.61
CA MET A 292 25.94 7.84 -4.51
C MET A 292 27.02 7.91 -3.43
N SER A 293 27.31 6.77 -2.83
CA SER A 293 28.44 6.63 -1.89
C SER A 293 29.79 6.84 -2.59
N LYS A 294 30.85 7.14 -1.81
CA LYS A 294 32.22 7.31 -2.31
C LYS A 294 32.69 6.16 -3.19
N VAL A 295 32.38 4.91 -2.79
CA VAL A 295 32.70 3.69 -3.57
C VAL A 295 32.13 3.72 -4.99
N ASN A 296 30.96 4.33 -5.18
CA ASN A 296 30.28 4.41 -6.47
C ASN A 296 30.68 5.66 -7.27
N LYS A 297 31.53 6.52 -6.70
CA LYS A 297 32.15 7.70 -7.32
C LYS A 297 33.67 7.45 -7.48
N PRO A 298 34.07 6.49 -8.33
CA PRO A 298 35.48 6.16 -8.53
C PRO A 298 36.22 7.36 -9.15
N PRO A 299 37.52 7.53 -8.83
CA PRO A 299 38.34 8.56 -9.46
C PRO A 299 38.53 8.28 -10.95
N LEU A 300 38.77 9.33 -11.73
CA LEU A 300 39.12 9.26 -13.14
C LEU A 300 40.52 9.85 -13.35
N SER A 301 41.42 9.10 -14.00
CA SER A 301 42.77 9.57 -14.33
C SER A 301 42.77 10.48 -15.55
N LEU A 302 43.75 11.40 -15.64
CA LEU A 302 43.95 12.25 -16.82
C LEU A 302 44.12 11.44 -18.11
N SER A 303 44.90 10.36 -18.08
CA SER A 303 45.08 9.43 -19.22
C SER A 303 43.76 8.94 -19.83
N ARG A 304 42.81 8.55 -18.98
CA ARG A 304 41.50 8.08 -19.43
C ARG A 304 40.63 9.22 -19.91
N LEU A 305 40.76 10.40 -19.29
CA LEU A 305 40.03 11.60 -19.69
C LEU A 305 40.43 12.00 -21.12
N VAL A 306 41.74 12.10 -21.40
CA VAL A 306 42.28 12.36 -22.74
C VAL A 306 41.74 11.35 -23.76
N ARG A 307 41.82 10.05 -23.44
CA ARG A 307 41.31 9.00 -24.33
C ARG A 307 39.81 9.13 -24.64
N TYR A 308 38.98 9.51 -23.66
CA TYR A 308 37.54 9.65 -23.87
C TYR A 308 37.13 10.96 -24.56
N MET A 309 38.00 11.97 -24.50
CA MET A 309 37.82 13.26 -25.14
C MET A 309 38.43 13.32 -26.56
N GLY A 310 39.20 12.31 -26.97
CA GLY A 310 39.59 12.13 -28.37
C GLY A 310 38.37 12.15 -29.29
N GLY A 311 38.38 13.03 -30.28
CA GLY A 311 37.26 13.25 -31.22
C GLY A 311 36.07 14.04 -30.65
N LYS A 312 36.20 14.66 -29.47
CA LYS A 312 35.13 15.46 -28.81
C LYS A 312 35.66 16.81 -28.35
N GLU A 313 36.27 17.52 -29.28
CA GLU A 313 36.86 18.83 -29.04
C GLU A 313 35.78 19.87 -28.70
N GLY A 314 36.13 20.87 -27.89
CA GLY A 314 35.23 21.95 -27.46
C GLY A 314 34.16 21.57 -26.43
N LYS A 315 33.94 20.28 -26.14
CA LYS A 315 32.96 19.83 -25.14
C LYS A 315 33.54 19.83 -23.72
N ILE A 316 32.67 20.06 -22.73
CA ILE A 316 33.05 20.03 -21.31
C ILE A 316 32.97 18.59 -20.80
N ALA A 317 34.08 18.07 -20.27
CA ALA A 317 34.12 16.76 -19.64
C ALA A 317 33.59 16.83 -18.20
N VAL A 318 32.49 16.16 -17.90
CA VAL A 318 31.85 16.22 -16.58
C VAL A 318 32.05 14.91 -15.83
N VAL A 319 32.69 14.97 -14.66
CA VAL A 319 33.03 13.82 -13.82
C VAL A 319 32.43 13.99 -12.43
N VAL A 320 31.44 13.18 -12.09
CA VAL A 320 30.87 13.15 -10.72
C VAL A 320 31.75 12.29 -9.81
N GLY A 321 32.95 12.78 -9.50
CA GLY A 321 33.99 12.11 -8.74
C GLY A 321 35.26 12.96 -8.66
N THR A 322 36.38 12.34 -8.29
CA THR A 322 37.69 13.00 -8.24
C THR A 322 38.43 12.79 -9.56
N VAL A 323 39.09 13.83 -10.06
CA VAL A 323 40.07 13.71 -11.14
C VAL A 323 41.46 13.64 -10.54
N THR A 324 42.21 12.62 -10.94
CA THR A 324 43.56 12.32 -10.43
C THR A 324 44.60 12.46 -11.54
N ASP A 325 45.79 12.90 -11.17
CA ASP A 325 46.93 12.96 -12.09
C ASP A 325 47.39 11.56 -12.53
N ASP A 326 48.03 11.49 -13.69
CA ASP A 326 48.70 10.30 -14.20
C ASP A 326 50.05 10.69 -14.81
N ILE A 327 51.12 10.35 -14.10
CA ILE A 327 52.51 10.69 -14.47
C ILE A 327 52.90 10.09 -15.82
N ARG A 328 52.26 8.99 -16.24
CA ARG A 328 52.57 8.29 -17.50
C ARG A 328 52.16 9.06 -18.74
N VAL A 329 51.27 10.05 -18.59
CA VAL A 329 50.92 10.96 -19.69
C VAL A 329 51.91 12.09 -19.61
N TYR A 330 52.65 12.36 -20.68
CA TYR A 330 53.61 13.47 -20.71
C TYR A 330 52.88 14.77 -21.06
N GLU A 331 52.14 14.77 -22.17
CA GLU A 331 51.43 15.94 -22.68
C GLU A 331 49.92 15.83 -22.40
N VAL A 332 49.36 16.90 -21.82
CA VAL A 332 47.93 17.00 -21.56
C VAL A 332 47.35 18.02 -22.53
N PRO A 333 46.32 17.68 -23.32
CA PRO A 333 45.66 18.65 -24.19
C PRO A 333 44.87 19.68 -23.37
N ALA A 334 44.59 20.84 -23.96
CA ALA A 334 43.73 21.86 -23.35
C ALA A 334 42.30 21.30 -23.17
N LEU A 335 41.95 20.98 -21.92
CA LEU A 335 40.69 20.32 -21.56
C LEU A 335 39.84 21.20 -20.65
N LYS A 336 38.55 21.29 -20.93
CA LYS A 336 37.55 21.86 -20.00
C LYS A 336 36.94 20.74 -19.19
N VAL A 337 37.27 20.66 -17.90
CA VAL A 337 36.88 19.54 -17.03
C VAL A 337 36.09 20.05 -15.84
N THR A 338 34.90 19.52 -15.61
CA THR A 338 34.13 19.71 -14.38
C THR A 338 34.25 18.49 -13.48
N ALA A 339 34.64 18.67 -12.22
CA ALA A 339 34.69 17.57 -11.24
C ALA A 339 34.23 18.00 -9.84
N LEU A 340 33.98 17.01 -8.96
CA LEU A 340 33.71 17.30 -7.55
C LEU A 340 34.99 17.69 -6.81
N ARG A 341 36.11 17.08 -7.20
CA ARG A 341 37.42 17.35 -6.62
C ARG A 341 38.50 17.13 -7.68
N PHE A 342 39.52 17.98 -7.65
CA PHE A 342 40.77 17.78 -8.36
C PHE A 342 41.89 17.50 -7.35
N THR A 343 42.81 16.62 -7.70
CA THR A 343 44.12 16.61 -7.03
C THR A 343 44.91 17.83 -7.46
N GLU A 344 45.69 18.43 -6.55
CA GLU A 344 46.45 19.66 -6.82
C GLU A 344 47.38 19.52 -8.03
N THR A 345 48.07 18.38 -8.13
CA THR A 345 48.93 18.06 -9.27
C THR A 345 48.16 18.01 -10.59
N ALA A 346 46.97 17.41 -10.60
CA ALA A 346 46.13 17.35 -11.80
C ALA A 346 45.61 18.73 -12.21
N ARG A 347 45.23 19.56 -11.23
CA ARG A 347 44.78 20.94 -11.48
C ARG A 347 45.90 21.75 -12.12
N ALA A 348 47.10 21.75 -11.52
CA ALA A 348 48.26 22.48 -12.03
C ALA A 348 48.63 22.04 -13.46
N ARG A 349 48.53 20.75 -13.78
CA ARG A 349 48.82 20.24 -15.13
C ARG A 349 47.77 20.65 -16.17
N ILE A 350 46.49 20.63 -15.81
CA ILE A 350 45.41 21.06 -16.72
C ILE A 350 45.54 22.57 -16.98
N GLU A 351 45.78 23.37 -15.95
CA GLU A 351 45.95 24.82 -16.07
C GLU A 351 47.21 25.17 -16.86
N LYS A 352 48.34 24.47 -16.63
CA LYS A 352 49.57 24.63 -17.42
C LYS A 352 49.37 24.30 -18.89
N ALA A 353 48.49 23.34 -19.21
CA ALA A 353 48.12 23.00 -20.58
C ALA A 353 47.14 24.00 -21.23
N GLY A 354 46.75 25.09 -20.54
CA GLY A 354 45.74 26.03 -21.00
C GLY A 354 44.31 25.48 -20.91
N GLY A 355 44.10 24.40 -20.17
CA GLY A 355 42.79 23.85 -19.85
C GLY A 355 42.13 24.55 -18.67
N GLU A 356 40.88 24.20 -18.40
CA GLU A 356 40.05 24.85 -17.39
C GLU A 356 39.46 23.82 -16.42
N CYS A 357 39.69 24.04 -15.12
CA CYS A 357 39.14 23.23 -14.04
C CYS A 357 37.87 23.90 -13.48
N LEU A 358 36.71 23.32 -13.76
CA LEU A 358 35.40 23.83 -13.37
C LEU A 358 34.81 23.12 -12.16
N THR A 359 34.05 23.87 -11.37
CA THR A 359 33.16 23.34 -10.33
C THR A 359 31.75 23.08 -10.88
N PHE A 360 30.93 22.34 -10.12
CA PHE A 360 29.57 21.96 -10.57
C PHE A 360 28.57 23.11 -10.52
N ASP A 361 28.81 24.13 -9.70
CA ASP A 361 28.11 25.41 -9.65
C ASP A 361 28.43 26.25 -10.89
N GLN A 362 29.72 26.41 -11.24
CA GLN A 362 30.13 27.07 -12.48
C GLN A 362 29.57 26.38 -13.73
N LEU A 363 29.55 25.04 -13.74
CA LEU A 363 28.91 24.27 -14.83
C LEU A 363 27.42 24.58 -14.95
N ALA A 364 26.71 24.69 -13.82
CA ALA A 364 25.28 24.99 -13.81
C ALA A 364 24.98 26.40 -14.36
N LEU A 365 25.87 27.37 -14.14
CA LEU A 365 25.77 28.71 -14.71
C LEU A 365 25.98 28.70 -16.23
N ARG A 366 26.99 27.96 -16.72
CA ARG A 366 27.32 27.90 -18.16
C ARG A 366 26.34 27.08 -18.98
N ALA A 367 25.96 25.91 -18.47
CA ALA A 367 25.20 24.92 -19.21
C ALA A 367 24.08 24.32 -18.32
N PRO A 368 23.03 25.09 -17.97
CA PRO A 368 21.95 24.61 -17.10
C PRO A 368 21.17 23.43 -17.71
N LEU A 369 21.17 23.30 -19.05
CA LEU A 369 20.56 22.17 -19.76
C LEU A 369 21.53 20.98 -19.95
N GLY A 370 22.84 21.18 -19.80
CA GLY A 370 23.87 20.19 -20.08
C GLY A 370 24.28 20.07 -21.55
N GLN A 371 23.98 21.08 -22.38
CA GLN A 371 24.42 21.13 -23.78
C GLN A 371 25.95 21.17 -23.88
N ASN A 372 26.52 20.55 -24.91
CA ASN A 372 27.97 20.47 -25.15
C ASN A 372 28.79 19.87 -24.00
N THR A 373 28.18 18.99 -23.21
CA THR A 373 28.87 18.27 -22.13
C THR A 373 28.97 16.77 -22.43
N VAL A 374 30.02 16.15 -21.90
CA VAL A 374 30.22 14.69 -21.94
C VAL A 374 30.31 14.17 -20.52
N LEU A 375 29.30 13.41 -20.10
CA LEU A 375 29.26 12.85 -18.75
C LEU A 375 30.10 11.57 -18.67
N LEU A 376 31.26 11.66 -18.02
CA LEU A 376 32.19 10.55 -17.84
C LEU A 376 32.03 9.90 -16.46
N ARG A 377 32.55 8.68 -16.32
CA ARG A 377 32.62 7.96 -15.03
C ARG A 377 33.90 7.14 -14.97
N GLY A 378 34.55 7.14 -13.80
CA GLY A 378 35.68 6.25 -13.53
C GLY A 378 35.27 4.76 -13.51
N PRO A 379 36.25 3.85 -13.58
CA PRO A 379 36.01 2.41 -13.52
C PRO A 379 35.53 2.01 -12.11
N LYS A 380 34.31 1.48 -12.01
CA LYS A 380 33.75 1.06 -10.71
C LYS A 380 34.29 -0.30 -10.23
N ASN A 381 34.49 -1.24 -11.17
CA ASN A 381 34.76 -2.64 -10.86
C ASN A 381 36.26 -2.97 -10.74
N SER A 382 37.16 -2.03 -10.98
CA SER A 382 38.62 -2.26 -10.94
C SER A 382 39.21 -2.29 -9.52
N ARG A 383 38.39 -2.07 -8.49
CA ARG A 383 38.83 -2.05 -7.08
C ARG A 383 39.14 -3.46 -6.58
N GLU A 384 40.13 -3.57 -5.71
CA GLU A 384 40.58 -4.84 -5.14
C GLU A 384 39.45 -5.67 -4.50
N ALA A 385 38.59 -5.05 -3.70
CA ALA A 385 37.45 -5.75 -3.09
C ALA A 385 36.52 -6.44 -4.12
N VAL A 386 36.38 -5.88 -5.32
CA VAL A 386 35.51 -6.45 -6.36
C VAL A 386 36.13 -7.70 -6.98
N LYS A 387 37.46 -7.86 -6.94
CA LYS A 387 38.14 -9.07 -7.43
C LYS A 387 37.80 -10.31 -6.60
N HIS A 388 37.36 -10.12 -5.35
CA HIS A 388 36.93 -11.19 -4.46
C HIS A 388 35.44 -11.53 -4.58
N PHE A 389 34.70 -10.81 -5.43
CA PHE A 389 33.27 -11.05 -5.64
C PHE A 389 33.04 -11.91 -6.88
N GLY A 390 31.87 -12.57 -6.95
CA GLY A 390 31.48 -13.43 -8.05
C GLY A 390 31.38 -14.89 -7.61
N LYS A 391 31.63 -15.82 -8.54
CA LYS A 391 31.65 -17.25 -8.25
C LYS A 391 32.69 -17.56 -7.17
N ALA A 392 32.39 -18.51 -6.28
CA ALA A 392 33.33 -18.90 -5.23
C ALA A 392 34.68 -19.35 -5.84
N PRO A 393 35.81 -19.02 -5.20
CA PRO A 393 37.12 -19.45 -5.68
C PRO A 393 37.22 -20.98 -5.63
N GLY A 394 37.52 -21.60 -6.78
CA GLY A 394 37.58 -23.07 -6.88
C GLY A 394 36.31 -23.71 -7.46
N VAL A 395 35.41 -22.90 -8.03
CA VAL A 395 34.36 -23.36 -8.95
C VAL A 395 34.89 -23.26 -10.39
N PRO A 396 34.60 -24.21 -11.30
CA PRO A 396 35.07 -24.15 -12.68
C PRO A 396 34.71 -22.80 -13.34
N HIS A 397 35.65 -22.23 -14.10
CA HIS A 397 35.51 -20.92 -14.74
C HIS A 397 35.34 -19.75 -13.75
N SER A 398 35.86 -19.86 -12.53
CA SER A 398 35.95 -18.75 -11.57
C SER A 398 37.28 -18.00 -11.72
N HIS A 399 37.21 -16.68 -11.89
CA HIS A 399 38.38 -15.77 -11.87
C HIS A 399 38.47 -14.98 -10.56
N THR A 400 37.68 -15.36 -9.55
CA THR A 400 37.60 -14.68 -8.27
C THR A 400 38.87 -14.90 -7.45
N LYS A 401 39.44 -13.81 -6.98
CA LYS A 401 40.62 -13.83 -6.12
C LYS A 401 40.26 -14.43 -4.75
N PRO A 402 40.97 -15.45 -4.23
CA PRO A 402 40.73 -15.97 -2.89
C PRO A 402 41.22 -14.99 -1.80
N TYR A 403 40.61 -15.06 -0.62
CA TYR A 403 41.08 -14.35 0.58
C TYR A 403 42.19 -15.15 1.24
N VAL A 404 43.43 -14.81 0.92
CA VAL A 404 44.63 -15.52 1.44
C VAL A 404 45.34 -14.64 2.45
N ARG A 405 45.86 -15.25 3.54
CA ARG A 405 46.64 -14.54 4.58
C ARG A 405 47.87 -13.82 4.02
N SER A 406 48.62 -14.47 3.13
CA SER A 406 49.81 -13.90 2.49
C SER A 406 50.02 -14.49 1.10
N LYS A 407 50.82 -13.80 0.27
CA LYS A 407 51.20 -14.31 -1.04
C LYS A 407 52.39 -15.26 -0.86
N GLY A 408 52.34 -16.44 -1.49
CA GLY A 408 53.47 -17.36 -1.49
C GLY A 408 53.14 -18.73 -2.05
N ARG A 409 54.15 -19.59 -2.20
CA ARG A 409 53.96 -21.00 -2.63
C ARG A 409 53.19 -21.82 -1.60
N LYS A 410 53.39 -21.54 -0.31
CA LYS A 410 52.83 -22.31 0.82
C LYS A 410 51.33 -22.05 1.07
N PHE A 411 50.76 -20.96 0.54
CA PHE A 411 49.40 -20.54 0.84
C PHE A 411 48.47 -20.77 -0.35
N GLU A 412 47.46 -21.64 -0.19
CA GLU A 412 46.34 -21.88 -1.12
C GLU A 412 46.71 -22.11 -2.62
N ARG A 413 47.86 -22.76 -2.88
CA ARG A 413 48.33 -23.07 -4.26
C ARG A 413 48.50 -24.55 -4.56
N ALA A 414 48.08 -25.45 -3.66
CA ALA A 414 48.24 -26.90 -3.79
C ALA A 414 47.01 -27.57 -4.42
N ARG A 415 46.15 -28.19 -3.60
CA ARG A 415 44.94 -28.89 -4.06
C ARG A 415 43.96 -27.92 -4.72
N GLY A 416 43.34 -28.33 -5.82
CA GLY A 416 42.34 -27.52 -6.56
C GLY A 416 42.94 -26.45 -7.47
N ARG A 417 44.26 -26.24 -7.46
CA ARG A 417 44.96 -25.25 -8.30
C ARG A 417 45.97 -25.86 -9.28
N ARG A 418 46.31 -27.14 -9.11
CA ARG A 418 47.30 -27.85 -9.92
C ARG A 418 46.81 -29.25 -10.25
N ASN A 419 47.01 -29.69 -11.49
CA ASN A 419 46.65 -31.05 -11.91
C ASN A 419 47.37 -32.12 -11.06
N SER A 420 48.62 -31.87 -10.67
CA SER A 420 49.42 -32.82 -9.87
C SER A 420 48.99 -32.99 -8.42
N ARG A 421 48.04 -32.18 -7.91
CA ARG A 421 47.57 -32.25 -6.52
C ARG A 421 46.06 -32.44 -6.51
N GLY A 422 45.61 -33.62 -6.96
CA GLY A 422 44.23 -34.06 -6.96
C GLY A 422 43.44 -33.60 -8.20
N PHE A 423 43.15 -32.30 -8.29
CA PHE A 423 42.43 -31.71 -9.42
C PHE A 423 42.77 -30.23 -9.57
N ARG A 424 42.44 -29.66 -10.74
CA ARG A 424 42.57 -28.22 -11.03
C ARG A 424 41.23 -27.67 -11.47
N VAL A 425 40.88 -26.52 -10.91
CA VAL A 425 39.66 -25.78 -11.22
C VAL A 425 39.95 -24.45 -11.90
#